data_AF-A0A1X3ITD2-F1
#
_entry.id   AF-A0A1X3ITD2-F1
#
_cell.length_a   1.000
_cell.length_b   1.000
_cell.length_c   1.000
_cell.angle_alpha   90.00
_cell.angle_beta   90.00
_cell.angle_gamma   90.00
#
_symmetry.space_group_name_H-M   'P 1'
#
loop_
_entity.id
_entity.type
_entity.pdbx_description
1 polymer ?
#
loop_
_entity_poly.entity_id
_entity_poly.type
_entity_poly.pdbx_seq_one_letter_code
_entity_poly.pdbx_strand_id
1 'polypeptide(L)'
;MGVPWFQLKSVKFPEPVIAFSSNYALYASMSNRVMSHLEELAPGVEQYSIDEMFLDVRGIDSCIDFEDFGRQLREHVRNGTSLTIGVGMGPTKTLAKSAQWASKEWPQFGGVLALTPGNIRRTEKLLSLQPVEEIWGVGRRISKKLNTMGITTALQLARATPVFIRKNFNVVLERTVRELTGESCISLEEAPPPK
;
A
#
# COMPACT_ATOMS: atom_id res chain seq x y z
N MET A 1 -6.85 13.70 2.18
CA MET A 1 -8.15 13.83 1.48
C MET A 1 -9.28 14.00 2.49
N GLY A 2 -10.37 14.69 2.14
CA GLY A 2 -11.57 14.76 2.97
C GLY A 2 -11.94 16.13 3.55
N VAL A 3 -11.27 17.22 3.14
CA VAL A 3 -11.73 18.58 3.48
C VAL A 3 -12.97 18.90 2.64
N PRO A 4 -14.11 19.28 3.24
CA PRO A 4 -15.33 19.57 2.50
C PRO A 4 -15.17 20.74 1.52
N TRP A 5 -15.78 20.63 0.33
CA TRP A 5 -15.72 21.68 -0.71
C TRP A 5 -16.12 23.07 -0.20
N PHE A 6 -17.14 23.15 0.66
CA PHE A 6 -17.59 24.44 1.20
C PHE A 6 -16.53 25.17 2.04
N GLN A 7 -15.55 24.44 2.60
CA GLN A 7 -14.41 25.02 3.30
C GLN A 7 -13.32 25.45 2.33
N LEU A 8 -13.14 24.72 1.22
CA LEU A 8 -12.10 25.00 0.22
C LEU A 8 -12.47 26.17 -0.69
N LYS A 9 -13.76 26.33 -1.04
CA LYS A 9 -14.21 27.37 -1.98
C LYS A 9 -13.92 28.81 -1.51
N SER A 10 -13.69 29.02 -0.21
CA SER A 10 -13.32 30.32 0.37
C SER A 10 -11.81 30.49 0.60
N VAL A 11 -11.02 29.43 0.39
CA VAL A 11 -9.56 29.49 0.53
C VAL A 11 -8.97 30.13 -0.73
N LYS A 12 -8.03 31.05 -0.55
CA LYS A 12 -7.24 31.59 -1.64
C LYS A 12 -6.10 30.64 -1.96
N PHE A 13 -6.13 30.04 -3.14
CA PHE A 13 -5.04 29.22 -3.66
C PHE A 13 -4.15 30.06 -4.57
N PRO A 14 -2.83 29.80 -4.60
CA PRO A 14 -1.91 30.47 -5.53
C PRO A 14 -2.23 30.14 -7.00
N GLU A 15 -2.84 28.99 -7.24
CA GLU A 15 -3.23 28.48 -8.57
C GLU A 15 -4.75 28.33 -8.67
N PRO A 16 -5.33 28.44 -9.89
CA PRO A 16 -6.76 28.24 -10.10
C PRO A 16 -7.17 26.80 -9.80
N VAL A 17 -8.14 26.62 -8.92
CA VAL A 17 -8.73 25.32 -8.61
C VAL A 17 -9.88 25.04 -9.56
N ILE A 18 -9.78 23.96 -10.34
CA ILE A 18 -10.83 23.49 -11.24
C ILE A 18 -11.58 22.34 -10.56
N ALA A 19 -12.88 22.53 -10.35
CA ALA A 19 -13.75 21.50 -9.80
C ALA A 19 -14.41 20.69 -10.92
N PHE A 20 -14.35 19.36 -10.82
CA PHE A 20 -15.03 18.45 -11.73
C PHE A 20 -16.13 17.69 -10.97
N SER A 21 -17.24 17.41 -11.64
CA SER A 21 -18.27 16.50 -11.12
C SER A 21 -17.72 15.07 -11.08
N SER A 22 -18.18 14.27 -10.10
CA SER A 22 -17.85 12.85 -10.08
C SER A 22 -18.52 12.11 -11.24
N ASN A 23 -17.80 11.18 -11.85
CA ASN A 23 -18.33 10.27 -12.87
C ASN A 23 -18.09 8.82 -12.46
N TYR A 24 -18.98 8.29 -11.62
CA TYR A 24 -18.83 6.96 -11.04
C TYR A 24 -18.82 5.84 -12.11
N ALA A 25 -19.60 5.98 -13.18
CA ALA A 25 -19.65 5.00 -14.26
C ALA A 25 -18.31 4.92 -15.00
N LEU A 26 -17.69 6.08 -15.28
CA LEU A 26 -16.36 6.12 -15.88
C LEU A 26 -15.31 5.52 -14.95
N TYR A 27 -15.31 5.89 -13.66
CA TYR A 27 -14.33 5.38 -12.70
C TYR A 27 -14.45 3.87 -12.49
N ALA A 28 -15.67 3.33 -12.41
CA ALA A 28 -15.90 1.89 -12.34
C ALA A 28 -15.45 1.18 -13.62
N SER A 29 -15.74 1.75 -14.80
CA SER A 29 -15.29 1.19 -16.07
C SER A 29 -13.76 1.15 -16.19
N MET A 30 -13.09 2.23 -15.78
CA MET A 30 -11.61 2.30 -15.79
C MET A 30 -10.99 1.37 -14.75
N SER A 31 -11.57 1.30 -13.54
CA SER A 31 -11.18 0.32 -12.52
C SER A 31 -11.20 -1.09 -13.08
N ASN A 32 -12.33 -1.52 -13.65
CA ASN A 32 -12.47 -2.86 -14.19
C ASN A 32 -11.39 -3.18 -15.23
N ARG A 33 -11.08 -2.22 -16.12
CA ARG A 33 -10.00 -2.38 -17.10
C ARG A 33 -8.62 -2.56 -16.44
N VAL A 34 -8.29 -1.73 -15.45
CA VAL A 34 -7.03 -1.85 -14.71
C VAL A 34 -6.94 -3.21 -14.02
N MET A 35 -8.00 -3.63 -13.32
CA MET A 35 -8.03 -4.91 -12.61
C MET A 35 -7.88 -6.09 -13.57
N SER A 36 -8.57 -6.10 -14.71
CA SER A 36 -8.43 -7.14 -15.73
C SER A 36 -7.00 -7.25 -16.28
N HIS A 37 -6.32 -6.12 -16.51
CA HIS A 37 -4.91 -6.17 -16.93
C HIS A 37 -3.97 -6.73 -15.87
N LEU A 38 -4.25 -6.51 -14.58
CA LEU A 38 -3.45 -7.09 -13.50
C LEU A 38 -3.71 -8.61 -13.39
N GLU A 39 -4.96 -9.04 -13.53
CA GLU A 39 -5.38 -10.45 -13.55
C GLU A 39 -4.71 -11.24 -14.67
N GLU A 40 -4.48 -10.64 -15.84
CA GLU A 40 -3.82 -11.29 -16.98
C GLU A 40 -2.37 -11.71 -16.69
N LEU A 41 -1.69 -11.05 -15.75
CA LEU A 41 -0.26 -11.27 -15.47
C LEU A 41 0.00 -11.93 -14.11
N ALA A 42 -1.00 -12.05 -13.25
CA ALA A 42 -0.85 -12.54 -11.89
C ALA A 42 -1.49 -13.92 -11.70
N PRO A 43 -0.78 -14.89 -11.08
CA PRO A 43 -1.35 -16.22 -10.76
C PRO A 43 -2.57 -16.18 -9.83
N GLY A 44 -2.63 -15.19 -8.94
CA GLY A 44 -3.74 -14.99 -8.02
C GLY A 44 -3.90 -13.52 -7.68
N VAL A 45 -5.13 -13.08 -7.46
CA VAL A 45 -5.46 -11.68 -7.16
C VAL A 45 -6.51 -11.55 -6.06
N GLU A 46 -6.50 -10.41 -5.39
CA GLU A 46 -7.56 -9.95 -4.50
C GLU A 46 -7.80 -8.47 -4.74
N GLN A 47 -8.98 -8.12 -5.25
CA GLN A 47 -9.38 -6.73 -5.38
C GLN A 47 -9.66 -6.13 -3.99
N TYR A 48 -8.90 -5.11 -3.60
CA TYR A 48 -9.01 -4.46 -2.29
C TYR A 48 -9.90 -3.21 -2.33
N SER A 49 -9.84 -2.44 -3.43
CA SER A 49 -10.66 -1.25 -3.67
C SER A 49 -10.90 -1.04 -5.18
N ILE A 50 -11.47 0.10 -5.55
CA ILE A 50 -11.64 0.52 -6.96
C ILE A 50 -10.31 0.81 -7.67
N ASP A 51 -9.23 1.03 -6.92
CA ASP A 51 -7.93 1.45 -7.45
C ASP A 51 -6.76 0.63 -6.90
N GLU A 52 -7.04 -0.39 -6.10
CA GLU A 52 -6.01 -1.24 -5.48
C GLU A 52 -6.37 -2.73 -5.55
N MET A 53 -5.35 -3.54 -5.83
CA MET A 53 -5.41 -5.00 -5.89
C MET A 53 -4.14 -5.58 -5.26
N PHE A 54 -4.28 -6.66 -4.48
CA PHE A 54 -3.17 -7.49 -4.07
C PHE A 54 -2.96 -8.61 -5.07
N LEU A 55 -1.71 -8.90 -5.41
CA LEU A 55 -1.33 -9.98 -6.31
C LEU A 55 -0.54 -11.02 -5.52
N ASP A 56 -0.84 -12.30 -5.76
CA ASP A 56 0.02 -13.40 -5.35
C ASP A 56 1.13 -13.58 -6.38
N VAL A 57 2.35 -13.25 -5.98
CA VAL A 57 3.55 -13.31 -6.83
C VAL A 57 4.54 -14.38 -6.36
N ARG A 58 4.09 -15.32 -5.53
CA ARG A 58 4.95 -16.42 -5.04
C ARG A 58 5.51 -17.22 -6.22
N GLY A 59 6.84 -17.37 -6.24
CA GLY A 59 7.56 -18.14 -7.26
C GLY A 59 7.88 -17.38 -8.55
N ILE A 60 7.45 -16.12 -8.70
CA ILE A 60 7.72 -15.34 -9.92
C ILE A 60 9.21 -15.05 -10.11
N ASP A 61 9.97 -15.00 -9.01
CA ASP A 61 11.41 -14.83 -8.94
C ASP A 61 12.20 -15.98 -9.57
N SER A 62 11.55 -17.11 -9.82
CA SER A 62 12.14 -18.20 -10.62
C SER A 62 12.18 -17.88 -12.13
N CYS A 63 11.40 -16.89 -12.58
CA CYS A 63 11.25 -16.52 -13.98
C CYS A 63 11.75 -15.10 -14.29
N ILE A 64 11.52 -14.15 -13.38
CA ILE A 64 11.81 -12.72 -13.56
C ILE A 64 12.06 -12.05 -12.20
N ASP A 65 12.94 -11.06 -12.14
CA ASP A 65 13.12 -10.26 -10.93
C ASP A 65 11.81 -9.55 -10.53
N PHE A 66 11.54 -9.44 -9.22
CA PHE A 66 10.33 -8.81 -8.71
C PHE A 66 10.13 -7.36 -9.18
N GLU A 67 11.20 -6.53 -9.21
CA GLU A 67 11.07 -5.15 -9.67
C GLU A 67 10.88 -5.08 -11.19
N ASP A 68 11.45 -6.00 -11.95
CA ASP A 68 11.21 -6.10 -13.39
C ASP A 68 9.77 -6.53 -13.69
N PHE A 69 9.22 -7.50 -12.96
CA PHE A 69 7.80 -7.86 -13.02
C PHE A 69 6.90 -6.66 -12.67
N GLY A 70 7.27 -5.90 -11.64
CA GLY A 70 6.55 -4.68 -11.27
C GLY A 70 6.57 -3.61 -12.37
N ARG A 71 7.66 -3.48 -13.12
CA ARG A 71 7.73 -2.58 -14.29
C ARG A 71 6.86 -3.10 -15.43
N GLN A 72 6.88 -4.41 -15.69
CA GLN A 72 6.01 -5.04 -16.68
C GLN A 72 4.52 -4.80 -16.40
N LEU A 73 4.08 -4.97 -15.14
CA LEU A 73 2.70 -4.66 -14.72
C LEU A 73 2.32 -3.21 -15.03
N ARG A 74 3.21 -2.26 -14.72
CA ARG A 74 2.97 -0.83 -14.98
C ARG A 74 2.83 -0.53 -16.46
N GLU A 75 3.71 -1.09 -17.28
CA GLU A 75 3.67 -0.89 -18.73
C GLU A 75 2.43 -1.51 -19.35
N HIS A 76 2.06 -2.72 -18.93
CA HIS A 76 0.87 -3.42 -19.42
C HIS A 76 -0.41 -2.63 -19.13
N VAL A 77 -0.59 -2.18 -17.87
CA VAL A 77 -1.74 -1.34 -17.50
C VAL A 77 -1.72 -0.01 -18.24
N ARG A 78 -0.56 0.63 -18.38
CA ARG A 78 -0.44 1.90 -19.10
C ARG A 78 -0.82 1.76 -20.57
N ASN A 79 -0.37 0.71 -21.24
CA ASN A 79 -0.65 0.47 -22.65
C ASN A 79 -2.14 0.19 -22.89
N GLY A 80 -2.81 -0.53 -21.99
CA GLY A 80 -4.24 -0.84 -22.11
C GLY A 80 -5.18 0.26 -21.66
N THR A 81 -4.76 1.13 -20.74
CA THR A 81 -5.68 2.08 -20.06
C THR A 81 -5.24 3.55 -20.11
N SER A 82 -4.00 3.83 -20.51
CA SER A 82 -3.34 5.13 -20.35
C SER A 82 -3.20 5.61 -18.89
N LEU A 83 -3.49 4.76 -17.90
CA LEU A 83 -3.30 5.06 -16.49
C LEU A 83 -1.96 4.54 -15.97
N THR A 84 -1.40 5.24 -14.99
CA THR A 84 -0.20 4.80 -14.27
C THR A 84 -0.60 4.20 -12.93
N ILE A 85 -0.02 3.05 -12.57
CA ILE A 85 -0.16 2.44 -11.25
C ILE A 85 1.12 2.62 -10.43
N GLY A 86 1.12 2.26 -9.15
CA GLY A 86 2.33 2.10 -8.33
C GLY A 86 2.39 0.67 -7.80
N VAL A 87 3.57 0.06 -7.81
CA VAL A 87 3.74 -1.35 -7.41
C VAL A 87 4.67 -1.43 -6.21
N GLY A 88 4.22 -2.17 -5.19
CA GLY A 88 5.01 -2.50 -4.02
C GLY A 88 4.90 -3.98 -3.73
N MET A 89 6.03 -4.64 -3.48
CA MET A 89 6.08 -6.07 -3.19
C MET A 89 6.74 -6.29 -1.83
N GLY A 90 6.24 -7.27 -1.11
CA GLY A 90 6.75 -7.65 0.21
C GLY A 90 6.26 -9.04 0.59
N PRO A 91 6.90 -9.69 1.58
CA PRO A 91 6.52 -11.04 2.03
C PRO A 91 5.17 -11.07 2.76
N THR A 92 4.64 -9.90 3.13
CA THR A 92 3.35 -9.73 3.82
C THR A 92 2.59 -8.57 3.17
N LYS A 93 1.25 -8.53 3.31
CA LYS A 93 0.42 -7.46 2.73
C LYS A 93 0.83 -6.09 3.29
N THR A 94 1.14 -6.03 4.58
CA THR A 94 1.58 -4.79 5.22
C THR A 94 2.91 -4.31 4.66
N LEU A 95 3.89 -5.21 4.47
CA LEU A 95 5.17 -4.84 3.86
C LEU A 95 5.01 -4.46 2.38
N ALA A 96 4.14 -5.13 1.64
CA ALA A 96 3.82 -4.74 0.25
C ALA A 96 3.20 -3.33 0.19
N LYS A 97 2.30 -2.97 1.11
CA LYS A 97 1.74 -1.61 1.23
C LYS A 97 2.81 -0.58 1.61
N SER A 98 3.70 -0.90 2.54
CA SER A 98 4.86 -0.05 2.89
C SER A 98 5.81 0.15 1.72
N ALA A 99 6.08 -0.90 0.94
CA ALA A 99 6.88 -0.82 -0.28
C ALA A 99 6.21 0.06 -1.34
N GLN A 100 4.89 -0.04 -1.48
CA GLN A 100 4.14 0.79 -2.44
C GLN A 100 4.12 2.26 -2.03
N TRP A 101 3.92 2.54 -0.74
CA TRP A 101 4.00 3.90 -0.21
C TRP A 101 5.36 4.50 -0.57
N ALA A 102 6.44 3.78 -0.27
CA ALA A 102 7.80 4.20 -0.58
C ALA A 102 8.04 4.37 -2.08
N SER A 103 7.48 3.52 -2.95
CA SER A 103 7.67 3.64 -4.40
C SER A 103 7.00 4.89 -4.98
N LYS A 104 5.97 5.42 -4.31
CA LYS A 104 5.33 6.70 -4.64
C LYS A 104 6.07 7.90 -4.06
N GLU A 105 6.44 7.83 -2.79
CA GLU A 105 7.06 8.94 -2.07
C GLU A 105 8.48 9.24 -2.56
N TRP A 106 9.20 8.22 -3.05
CA TRP A 106 10.62 8.31 -3.35
C TRP A 106 10.89 8.08 -4.84
N PRO A 107 11.12 9.16 -5.63
CA PRO A 107 11.21 9.09 -7.09
C PRO A 107 12.26 8.12 -7.64
N GLN A 108 13.32 7.84 -6.89
CA GLN A 108 14.39 6.94 -7.32
C GLN A 108 13.93 5.50 -7.61
N PHE A 109 12.76 5.09 -7.09
CA PHE A 109 12.20 3.76 -7.34
C PHE A 109 11.39 3.69 -8.64
N GLY A 110 11.08 4.82 -9.27
CA GLY A 110 10.29 4.85 -10.50
C GLY A 110 8.92 4.21 -10.35
N GLY A 111 8.36 4.22 -9.13
CA GLY A 111 7.06 3.65 -8.81
C GLY A 111 7.01 2.12 -8.72
N VAL A 112 8.16 1.44 -8.57
CA VAL A 112 8.24 0.01 -8.23
C VAL A 112 9.25 -0.20 -7.11
N LEU A 113 8.87 -0.95 -6.07
CA LEU A 113 9.79 -1.35 -5.02
C LEU A 113 9.47 -2.75 -4.51
N ALA A 114 10.47 -3.62 -4.45
CA ALA A 114 10.36 -4.94 -3.85
C ALA A 114 11.15 -5.05 -2.54
N LEU A 115 10.52 -5.62 -1.52
CA LEU A 115 11.12 -6.06 -0.26
C LEU A 115 11.15 -7.59 -0.26
N THR A 116 12.34 -8.17 -0.11
CA THR A 116 12.53 -9.62 -0.12
C THR A 116 13.07 -10.11 1.21
N PRO A 117 12.75 -11.35 1.65
CA PRO A 117 13.32 -11.95 2.85
C PRO A 117 14.86 -12.00 2.83
N GLY A 118 15.47 -12.12 1.63
CA GLY A 118 16.92 -12.13 1.45
C GLY A 118 17.61 -10.78 1.69
N ASN A 119 16.87 -9.68 1.81
CA ASN A 119 17.44 -8.34 2.01
C ASN A 119 16.75 -7.56 3.14
N ILE A 120 16.85 -8.09 4.36
CA ILE A 120 16.28 -7.50 5.57
C ILE A 120 16.75 -6.05 5.78
N ARG A 121 18.00 -5.73 5.43
CA ARG A 121 18.55 -4.37 5.57
C ARG A 121 17.78 -3.35 4.72
N ARG A 122 17.33 -3.73 3.53
CA ARG A 122 16.48 -2.87 2.67
C ARG A 122 15.14 -2.59 3.34
N THR A 123 14.50 -3.63 3.90
CA THR A 123 13.26 -3.50 4.67
C THR A 123 13.43 -2.57 5.87
N GLU A 124 14.43 -2.81 6.73
CA GLU A 124 14.67 -1.96 7.89
C GLU A 124 14.96 -0.50 7.50
N LYS A 125 15.74 -0.28 6.42
CA LYS A 125 16.04 1.06 5.94
C LYS A 125 14.77 1.79 5.51
N LEU A 126 13.89 1.14 4.74
CA LEU A 126 12.60 1.71 4.37
C LEU A 126 11.77 2.04 5.61
N LEU A 127 11.58 1.06 6.50
CA LEU A 127 10.73 1.22 7.69
C LEU A 127 11.26 2.30 8.64
N SER A 128 12.59 2.55 8.65
CA SER A 128 13.20 3.63 9.45
C SER A 128 12.84 5.03 8.96
N LEU A 129 12.47 5.15 7.68
CA LEU A 129 12.11 6.40 7.04
C LEU A 129 10.60 6.58 6.85
N GLN A 130 9.82 5.50 7.00
CA GLN A 130 8.37 5.55 6.93
C GLN A 130 7.79 6.04 8.27
N PRO A 131 7.02 7.16 8.28
CA PRO A 131 6.27 7.58 9.47
C PRO A 131 5.25 6.53 9.90
N VAL A 132 4.99 6.44 11.20
CA VAL A 132 4.10 5.39 11.73
C VAL A 132 2.65 5.53 11.25
N GLU A 133 2.20 6.76 10.99
CA GLU A 133 0.89 7.09 10.45
C GLU A 133 0.68 6.66 8.99
N GLU A 134 1.75 6.41 8.25
CA GLU A 134 1.69 5.96 6.85
C GLU A 134 1.62 4.43 6.73
N ILE A 135 1.62 3.71 7.86
CA ILE A 135 1.48 2.25 7.87
C ILE A 135 0.01 1.90 7.62
N TRP A 136 -0.21 0.96 6.71
CA TRP A 136 -1.54 0.42 6.44
C TRP A 136 -2.19 -0.13 7.73
N GLY A 137 -3.37 0.38 8.06
CA GLY A 137 -4.09 0.03 9.29
C GLY A 137 -3.82 0.96 10.49
N VAL A 138 -2.87 1.91 10.40
CA VAL A 138 -2.57 2.87 11.47
C VAL A 138 -3.30 4.20 11.23
N GLY A 139 -4.50 4.33 11.78
CA GLY A 139 -5.27 5.59 11.70
C GLY A 139 -4.82 6.68 12.68
N ARG A 140 -5.31 7.91 12.48
CA ARG A 140 -4.98 9.13 13.26
C ARG A 140 -4.99 8.95 14.79
N ARG A 141 -5.94 8.20 15.35
CA ARG A 141 -6.03 7.96 16.80
C ARG A 141 -4.91 7.03 17.29
N ILE A 142 -4.60 6.00 16.50
CA ILE A 142 -3.55 5.03 16.81
C ILE A 142 -2.20 5.72 16.70
N SER A 143 -1.93 6.44 15.60
CA SER A 143 -0.66 7.16 15.41
C SER A 143 -0.41 8.18 16.51
N LYS A 144 -1.42 8.97 16.90
CA LYS A 144 -1.28 9.92 18.03
C LYS A 144 -0.84 9.22 19.32
N LYS A 145 -1.42 8.06 19.63
CA LYS A 145 -1.05 7.28 20.83
C LYS A 145 0.35 6.68 20.70
N LEU A 146 0.71 6.11 19.55
CA LEU A 146 2.06 5.60 19.29
C LEU A 146 3.12 6.70 19.43
N ASN A 147 2.84 7.90 18.90
CA ASN A 147 3.73 9.05 19.04
C ASN A 147 3.95 9.46 20.50
N THR A 148 2.91 9.42 21.36
CA THR A 148 3.10 9.67 22.81
C THR A 148 3.95 8.62 23.51
N MET A 149 4.13 7.44 22.90
CA MET A 149 4.97 6.35 23.39
C MET A 149 6.37 6.36 22.76
N GLY A 150 6.72 7.40 21.99
CA GLY A 150 7.99 7.52 21.29
C GLY A 150 8.12 6.67 20.02
N ILE A 151 7.03 6.04 19.57
CA ILE A 151 6.98 5.24 18.34
C ILE A 151 6.47 6.16 17.22
N THR A 152 7.39 6.70 16.44
CA THR A 152 7.12 7.66 15.35
C THR A 152 7.42 7.10 13.96
N THR A 153 8.12 5.97 13.87
CA THR A 153 8.47 5.31 12.60
C THR A 153 7.95 3.88 12.53
N ALA A 154 7.80 3.36 11.32
CA ALA A 154 7.40 1.97 11.10
C ALA A 154 8.41 0.97 11.66
N LEU A 155 9.71 1.27 11.61
CA LEU A 155 10.73 0.41 12.20
C LEU A 155 10.62 0.34 13.72
N GLN A 156 10.33 1.46 14.39
CA GLN A 156 10.10 1.46 15.84
C GLN A 156 8.86 0.63 16.20
N LEU A 157 7.79 0.70 15.41
CA LEU A 157 6.61 -0.14 15.62
C LEU A 157 6.93 -1.62 15.39
N ALA A 158 7.65 -1.96 14.32
CA ALA A 158 8.08 -3.33 14.01
C ALA A 158 8.95 -3.94 15.12
N ARG A 159 9.74 -3.11 15.82
CA ARG A 159 10.59 -3.52 16.95
C ARG A 159 9.85 -3.56 18.29
N ALA A 160 8.61 -3.07 18.36
CA ALA A 160 7.80 -3.18 19.57
C ALA A 160 7.37 -4.63 19.80
N THR A 161 7.27 -5.06 21.06
CA THR A 161 6.85 -6.44 21.32
C THR A 161 5.36 -6.61 21.03
N PRO A 162 4.94 -7.68 20.29
CA PRO A 162 3.53 -7.89 19.97
C PRO A 162 2.61 -7.91 21.19
N VAL A 163 3.07 -8.52 22.30
CA VAL A 163 2.35 -8.56 23.58
C VAL A 163 2.10 -7.16 24.15
N PHE A 164 3.10 -6.28 24.09
CA PHE A 164 2.96 -4.90 24.54
C PHE A 164 1.94 -4.14 23.68
N ILE A 165 2.01 -4.31 22.37
CA ILE A 165 1.07 -3.69 21.43
C ILE A 165 -0.35 -4.21 21.64
N ARG A 166 -0.53 -5.52 21.81
CA ARG A 166 -1.82 -6.15 22.12
C ARG A 166 -2.44 -5.60 23.40
N LYS A 167 -1.65 -5.44 24.47
CA LYS A 167 -2.10 -4.92 25.77
C LYS A 167 -2.53 -3.46 25.69
N ASN A 168 -1.84 -2.64 24.88
CA ASN A 168 -2.10 -1.20 24.81
C ASN A 168 -3.05 -0.79 23.68
N PHE A 169 -3.28 -1.66 22.69
CA PHE A 169 -4.06 -1.39 21.49
C PHE A 169 -5.07 -2.53 21.23
N ASN A 170 -4.98 -3.19 20.09
CA ASN A 170 -5.91 -4.23 19.67
C ASN A 170 -5.16 -5.34 18.89
N VAL A 171 -5.88 -6.43 18.56
CA VAL A 171 -5.31 -7.57 17.82
C VAL A 171 -4.86 -7.17 16.40
N VAL A 172 -5.51 -6.17 15.80
CA VAL A 172 -5.20 -5.75 14.43
C VAL A 172 -3.83 -5.09 14.37
N LEU A 173 -3.51 -4.21 15.32
CA LEU A 173 -2.20 -3.58 15.41
C LEU A 173 -1.12 -4.59 15.82
N GLU A 174 -1.45 -5.59 16.66
CA GLU A 174 -0.53 -6.71 16.93
C GLU A 174 -0.18 -7.46 15.65
N ARG A 175 -1.17 -7.80 14.81
CA ARG A 175 -0.94 -8.43 13.50
C ARG A 175 -0.11 -7.55 12.57
N THR A 176 -0.33 -6.22 12.60
CA THR A 176 0.47 -5.27 11.82
C THR A 176 1.96 -5.34 12.22
N VAL A 177 2.26 -5.43 13.52
CA VAL A 177 3.65 -5.58 13.99
C VAL A 177 4.28 -6.87 13.48
N ARG A 178 3.55 -7.99 13.57
CA ARG A 178 4.00 -9.30 13.05
C ARG A 178 4.25 -9.24 11.54
N GLU A 179 3.32 -8.64 10.80
CA GLU A 179 3.43 -8.47 9.35
C GLU A 179 4.66 -7.63 8.95
N LEU A 180 4.95 -6.55 9.69
CA LEU A 180 6.15 -5.70 9.46
C LEU A 180 7.46 -6.45 9.73
N THR A 181 7.42 -7.51 10.53
CA THR A 181 8.55 -8.42 10.77
C THR A 181 8.59 -9.62 9.81
N GLY A 182 7.69 -9.67 8.83
CA GLY A 182 7.62 -10.73 7.82
C GLY A 182 6.75 -11.93 8.19
N GLU A 183 6.09 -11.92 9.35
CA GLU A 183 5.13 -12.97 9.76
C GLU A 183 3.76 -12.67 9.14
N SER A 184 3.37 -13.45 8.13
CA SER A 184 2.08 -13.28 7.45
C SER A 184 0.92 -13.64 8.38
N CYS A 185 0.09 -12.65 8.69
CA CYS A 185 -1.09 -12.73 9.55
C CYS A 185 -2.38 -12.36 8.81
N ILE A 186 -2.29 -11.86 7.58
CA ILE A 186 -3.41 -11.43 6.75
C ILE A 186 -3.35 -12.20 5.43
N SER A 187 -4.16 -13.26 5.33
CA SER A 187 -4.26 -14.07 4.12
C SER A 187 -4.81 -13.27 2.93
N LEU A 188 -4.47 -13.72 1.73
CA LEU A 188 -5.22 -13.34 0.53
C LEU A 188 -6.63 -13.92 0.65
N GLU A 189 -7.64 -13.06 0.63
CA GLU A 189 -9.04 -13.47 0.52
C GLU A 189 -9.35 -13.59 -0.98
N GLU A 190 -9.70 -14.79 -1.42
CA GLU A 190 -10.26 -15.00 -2.75
C GLU A 190 -11.69 -14.43 -2.77
N ALA A 191 -11.76 -13.11 -2.97
CA ALA A 191 -12.93 -12.24 -2.93
C ALA A 191 -13.56 -12.02 -1.53
N PRO A 192 -13.83 -10.76 -1.12
CA PRO A 192 -14.65 -10.52 0.07
C PRO A 192 -16.07 -11.07 -0.19
N PRO A 193 -16.72 -11.69 0.82
CA PRO A 193 -18.08 -12.18 0.66
C PRO A 193 -19.00 -11.02 0.24
N PRO A 194 -19.96 -11.26 -0.67
CA PRO A 194 -20.93 -10.24 -1.03
C PRO A 194 -21.66 -9.76 0.23
N LYS A 195 -21.72 -8.43 0.40
CA LYS A 195 -22.56 -7.79 1.42
C LYS A 195 -24.03 -7.86 1.06
#